data_AF-A0A1G6VRT3-F1
#
_entry.id   AF-A0A1G6VRT3-F1
#
_cell.length_a   1.000
_cell.length_b   1.000
_cell.length_c   1.000
_cell.angle_alpha   90.00
_cell.angle_beta   90.00
_cell.angle_gamma   90.00
#
_symmetry.space_group_name_H-M   'P 1'
#
loop_
_entity.id
_entity.type
_entity.pdbx_description
1 polymer ?
#
loop_
_entity_poly.entity_id
_entity_poly.type
_entity_poly.pdbx_seq_one_letter_code
_entity_poly.pdbx_strand_id
1 'polypeptide(L)' 'MEVADGFRTVVPVRDSKTAPHGPALSFANGAWAAFIGKVKDDGPLRP' A
#
# COMPACT_ATOMS: atom_id res chain seq x y z
N MET A 1 -6.33 -1.28 -14.20
CA MET A 1 -5.13 -1.67 -14.96
C MET A 1 -4.93 -0.62 -16.02
N GLU A 2 -3.85 0.13 -15.89
CA GLU A 2 -3.35 0.98 -16.96
C GLU A 2 -2.33 0.16 -17.75
N VAL A 3 -2.50 0.11 -19.08
CA VAL A 3 -1.53 -0.51 -19.99
C VAL A 3 -0.85 0.63 -20.74
N ALA A 4 0.48 0.70 -20.71
CA ALA A 4 1.21 1.53 -21.64
C ALA A 4 1.30 0.78 -22.98
N ASP A 5 0.31 0.98 -23.86
CA ASP A 5 0.40 0.43 -25.20
C ASP A 5 1.55 1.11 -25.97
N GLY A 6 2.38 0.29 -26.62
CA GLY A 6 3.46 0.77 -27.52
C GLY A 6 4.91 0.55 -27.04
N PHE A 7 5.15 0.06 -25.82
CA PHE A 7 6.51 -0.22 -25.34
C PHE A 7 6.86 -1.71 -25.48
N ARG A 8 7.65 -2.07 -26.50
CA ARG A 8 8.05 -3.48 -26.78
C ARG A 8 8.95 -4.11 -25.71
N THR A 9 9.51 -3.34 -24.78
CA THR A 9 10.51 -3.81 -23.80
C THR A 9 10.13 -3.55 -22.34
N VAL A 10 8.94 -3.01 -22.06
CA VAL A 10 8.50 -2.74 -20.68
C VAL A 10 7.55 -3.84 -20.23
N VAL A 11 7.91 -4.52 -19.13
CA VAL A 11 7.01 -5.45 -18.44
C VAL A 11 5.95 -4.62 -17.72
N PRO A 12 4.64 -4.79 -18.01
CA PRO A 12 3.60 -4.06 -17.30
C PRO A 12 3.54 -4.56 -15.85
N VAL A 13 3.96 -3.72 -14.90
CA VAL A 13 3.77 -3.98 -13.48
C VAL A 13 2.30 -3.76 -13.16
N ARG A 14 1.54 -4.84 -13.05
CA ARG A 14 0.19 -4.78 -12.50
C ARG A 14 0.30 -4.71 -10.98
N ASP A 15 0.23 -3.51 -10.40
CA ASP A 15 -0.16 -3.42 -8.99
C ASP A 15 -1.67 -3.70 -8.92
N SER A 16 -2.04 -4.99 -8.93
CA SER A 16 -3.45 -5.39 -8.97
C SER A 16 -4.11 -5.01 -7.65
N LYS A 17 -4.70 -3.82 -7.58
CA LYS A 17 -5.78 -3.54 -6.66
C LYS A 17 -7.02 -4.23 -7.24
N THR A 18 -7.45 -5.30 -6.62
CA THR A 18 -8.53 -6.23 -7.02
C THR A 18 -9.94 -5.58 -7.06
N ALA A 19 -10.03 -4.28 -7.29
CA ALA A 19 -11.27 -3.51 -7.33
C ALA A 19 -12.13 -3.87 -8.57
N PRO A 20 -13.48 -3.82 -8.46
CA PRO A 20 -14.26 -3.38 -7.28
C PRO A 20 -14.56 -4.49 -6.25
N HIS A 21 -14.10 -5.73 -6.45
CA HIS A 21 -14.53 -6.91 -5.68
C HIS A 21 -13.35 -7.70 -5.07
N GLY A 22 -12.41 -6.98 -4.47
CA GLY A 22 -11.21 -7.54 -3.87
C GLY A 22 -11.33 -7.71 -2.35
N PRO A 23 -10.60 -8.65 -1.74
CA PRO A 23 -10.51 -8.71 -0.28
C PRO A 23 -9.95 -7.40 0.27
N ALA A 24 -10.65 -6.81 1.25
CA ALA A 24 -10.23 -5.60 1.94
C ALA A 24 -9.66 -5.94 3.31
N LEU A 25 -8.44 -5.49 3.58
CA LEU A 25 -7.88 -5.49 4.93
C LEU A 25 -8.44 -4.28 5.69
N SER A 26 -9.16 -4.52 6.77
CA SER A 26 -9.75 -3.48 7.63
C SER A 26 -9.26 -3.61 9.06
N PHE A 27 -9.05 -2.48 9.72
CA PHE A 27 -8.64 -2.40 11.13
C PHE A 27 -9.67 -1.64 11.95
N ALA A 28 -9.87 -2.04 13.20
CA ALA A 28 -10.62 -1.23 14.16
C ALA A 28 -9.89 0.10 14.40
N ASN A 29 -10.63 1.18 14.63
CA ASN A 29 -10.06 2.52 14.82
C ASN A 29 -8.99 2.56 15.92
N GLY A 30 -9.26 1.90 17.06
CA GLY A 30 -8.30 1.83 18.18
C GLY A 30 -6.99 1.11 17.81
N ALA A 31 -7.07 0.03 17.02
CA ALA A 31 -5.89 -0.70 16.57
C ALA A 31 -5.05 0.13 15.59
N TRP A 32 -5.70 0.87 14.68
CA TRP A 32 -5.02 1.78 13.76
C TRP A 32 -4.33 2.94 14.50
N ALA A 33 -5.00 3.54 15.48
CA ALA A 33 -4.43 4.60 16.30
C ALA A 33 -3.19 4.13 17.09
N ALA A 34 -3.26 2.94 17.69
CA ALA A 34 -2.12 2.36 18.41
C ALA A 34 -0.92 2.09 17.51
N PHE A 35 -1.15 1.55 16.30
CA PHE A 35 -0.12 1.33 15.29
C PHE A 35 0.61 2.63 14.93
N ILE A 36 -0.15 3.68 14.61
CA ILE A 36 0.42 4.99 14.25
C ILE A 36 1.20 5.61 15.42
N GLY A 37 0.74 5.41 16.66
CA GLY A 37 1.49 5.81 17.85
C GLY A 37 2.89 5.20 17.86
N LYS A 38 2.99 3.87 17.69
CA LYS A 38 4.27 3.16 17.64
C LYS A 38 5.19 3.61 16.51
N VAL A 39 4.66 3.79 15.30
CA VAL A 39 5.45 4.28 14.15
C VAL A 39 6.07 5.65 14.42
N LYS A 40 5.37 6.53 15.14
CA LYS A 40 5.87 7.86 15.49
C LYS A 40 6.89 7.82 16.63
N ASP A 41 6.71 6.91 17.58
CA ASP A 41 7.64 6.70 18.68
C ASP A 41 8.99 6.16 18.16
N ASP A 42 8.96 5.33 17.11
CA ASP A 42 10.13 4.83 16.37
C ASP A 42 10.68 5.88 15.37
N GLY A 43 10.57 7.17 15.71
CA GLY A 43 11.12 8.30 14.93
C GLY A 43 12.58 8.04 14.54
N PRO A 44 13.07 8.70 13.47
CA PRO A 44 14.31 8.31 12.80
C PRO A 44 15.42 8.11 13.83
N LEU A 45 16.08 6.94 13.79
CA LEU A 45 17.24 6.62 14.61
C LEU A 45 18.11 7.87 14.67
N ARG A 46 18.15 8.51 15.84
CA ARG A 46 19.00 9.69 16.01
C ARG A 46 20.44 9.23 15.80
N PRO A 47 21.22 9.88 14.93
CA PRO A 47 22.63 9.56 14.77
C PRO A 47 23.41 9.76 16.08
#